data_AF-A0A963H1R5-F1
#
_entry.id   AF-A0A963H1R5-F1
#
_cell.length_a   1.000
_cell.length_b   1.000
_cell.length_c   1.000
_cell.angle_alpha   90.00
_cell.angle_beta   90.00
_cell.angle_gamma   90.00
#
_symmetry.space_group_name_H-M   'P 1'
#
loop_
_entity.id
_entity.type
_entity.pdbx_description
1 polymer ?
#
loop_
_entity_poly.entity_id
_entity_poly.type
_entity_poly.pdbx_seq_one_letter_code
_entity_poly.pdbx_strand_id
1 'polypeptide(L)' 'MADTAETSLNDREVRRQVLAQKLVDAQTPGFQAEFDPDEAELLGAFKEDALSEVEALDSSIDQSESTDGGQ' A
#
# COMPACT_ATOMS: atom_id res chain seq x y z
N MET A 1 -30.54 -23.74 -17.49
CA MET A 1 -29.45 -23.91 -16.52
C MET A 1 -28.73 -22.57 -16.46
N ALA A 2 -29.23 -21.65 -15.63
CA ALA A 2 -28.84 -20.24 -15.58
C ALA A 2 -28.29 -19.88 -14.19
N ASP A 3 -27.57 -20.82 -13.58
CA ASP A 3 -27.11 -20.74 -12.20
C ASP A 3 -25.61 -21.04 -12.17
N THR A 4 -24.82 -20.06 -12.60
CA THR A 4 -23.36 -20.11 -12.47
C THR A 4 -22.78 -18.70 -12.44
N ALA A 5 -23.42 -17.75 -13.14
CA ALA A 5 -23.02 -16.35 -13.12
C ALA A 5 -23.39 -15.62 -11.81
N GLU A 6 -24.56 -15.90 -11.21
CA GLU A 6 -25.02 -15.19 -10.00
C GLU A 6 -24.15 -15.46 -8.77
N THR A 7 -23.70 -16.71 -8.57
CA THR A 7 -22.80 -17.06 -7.46
C THR A 7 -21.49 -16.26 -7.50
N SER A 8 -20.85 -16.17 -8.67
CA SER A 8 -19.55 -15.51 -8.81
C SER A 8 -19.61 -13.98 -8.63
N LEU A 9 -20.76 -13.37 -8.97
CA LEU A 9 -21.01 -11.95 -8.72
C LEU A 9 -21.15 -11.66 -7.22
N ASN A 10 -21.85 -12.54 -6.49
CA ASN A 10 -21.95 -12.44 -5.04
C ASN A 10 -20.57 -12.55 -4.37
N ASP A 11 -19.69 -13.46 -4.81
CA ASP A 11 -18.34 -13.58 -4.25
C ASP A 11 -17.51 -12.30 -4.39
N ARG A 12 -17.64 -11.60 -5.52
CA ARG A 12 -16.95 -10.33 -5.77
C ARG A 12 -17.50 -9.21 -4.89
N GLU A 13 -18.82 -9.15 -4.73
CA GLU A 13 -19.48 -8.14 -3.91
C GLU A 13 -19.19 -8.35 -2.42
N VAL A 14 -19.24 -9.60 -1.95
CA VAL A 14 -18.83 -9.98 -0.59
C VAL A 14 -17.38 -9.61 -0.35
N ARG A 15 -16.46 -9.90 -1.28
CA ARG A 15 -15.05 -9.48 -1.15
C ARG A 15 -14.89 -7.97 -1.02
N ARG A 16 -15.62 -7.18 -1.81
CA ARG A 16 -15.59 -5.71 -1.69
C ARG A 16 -16.13 -5.21 -0.36
N GLN A 17 -17.19 -5.82 0.15
CA GLN A 17 -17.76 -5.46 1.45
C GLN A 17 -16.77 -5.80 2.59
N VAL A 18 -16.15 -6.98 2.55
CA VAL A 18 -15.12 -7.39 3.50
C VAL A 18 -13.92 -6.43 3.44
N LEU A 19 -13.44 -6.09 2.24
CA LEU A 19 -12.36 -5.14 2.05
C LEU A 19 -12.67 -3.76 2.65
N ALA A 20 -13.89 -3.27 2.44
CA ALA A 20 -14.35 -1.99 3.00
C ALA A 20 -14.43 -2.02 4.54
N GLN A 21 -14.86 -3.14 5.14
CA GLN A 21 -14.86 -3.30 6.60
C GLN A 21 -13.43 -3.32 7.15
N LYS A 22 -12.53 -4.12 6.56
CA LYS A 22 -11.11 -4.15 6.93
C LYS A 22 -10.46 -2.77 6.85
N LEU A 23 -10.79 -1.96 5.84
CA LEU A 23 -10.32 -0.57 5.72
C LEU A 23 -10.80 0.35 6.85
N VAL A 24 -12.03 0.16 7.33
CA VAL A 24 -12.56 0.93 8.46
C VAL A 24 -11.82 0.55 9.73
N ASP A 25 -11.59 -0.74 9.94
CA ASP A 25 -10.78 -1.23 11.05
C ASP A 25 -9.33 -0.69 10.98
N ALA A 26 -8.71 -0.64 9.79
CA ALA A 26 -7.36 -0.09 9.59
C ALA A 26 -7.22 1.40 9.97
N GLN A 27 -8.32 2.16 9.97
CA GLN A 27 -8.35 3.55 10.41
C GLN A 27 -8.47 3.68 11.94
N THR A 28 -8.71 2.57 12.65
CA THR A 28 -8.72 2.52 14.11
C THR A 28 -7.28 2.56 14.63
N PRO A 29 -6.91 3.55 15.47
CA PRO A 29 -5.57 3.66 16.02
C PRO A 29 -5.16 2.39 16.77
N GLY A 30 -4.03 1.81 16.41
CA GLY A 30 -3.50 0.59 17.04
C GLY A 30 -4.08 -0.72 16.49
N PHE A 31 -4.99 -0.67 15.52
CA PHE A 31 -5.41 -1.85 14.77
C PHE A 31 -4.62 -1.98 13.46
N GLN A 32 -4.17 -3.19 13.16
CA GLN A 32 -3.44 -3.48 11.92
C GLN A 32 -4.26 -4.49 11.11
N ALA A 33 -4.85 -4.01 10.03
CA ALA A 33 -5.64 -4.86 9.14
C ALA A 33 -4.73 -5.57 8.13
N GLU A 34 -4.96 -6.87 7.94
CA GLU A 34 -4.24 -7.69 6.95
C GLU A 34 -4.99 -7.70 5.61
N PHE A 35 -4.25 -7.38 4.55
CA PHE A 35 -4.74 -7.36 3.17
C PHE A 35 -3.86 -8.26 2.29
N ASP A 36 -4.51 -9.06 1.45
CA ASP A 36 -3.83 -9.81 0.40
C ASP A 36 -3.22 -8.85 -0.66
N PRO A 37 -2.20 -9.27 -1.44
CA PRO A 37 -1.58 -8.41 -2.46
C PRO A 37 -2.60 -7.83 -3.45
N ASP A 38 -3.57 -8.63 -3.92
CA ASP A 38 -4.65 -8.16 -4.79
C ASP A 38 -5.56 -7.12 -4.09
N GLU A 39 -5.83 -7.31 -2.80
CA GLU A 39 -6.62 -6.37 -1.99
C GLU A 39 -5.85 -5.05 -1.80
N ALA A 40 -4.56 -5.12 -1.50
CA ALA A 40 -3.70 -3.97 -1.30
C ALA A 40 -3.51 -3.14 -2.59
N GLU A 41 -3.45 -3.79 -3.75
CA GLU A 41 -3.43 -3.11 -5.06
C GLU A 41 -4.74 -2.35 -5.32
N LEU A 42 -5.90 -2.97 -5.05
CA LEU A 42 -7.21 -2.33 -5.16
C LEU A 42 -7.37 -1.11 -4.24
N LEU A 43 -6.69 -1.13 -3.09
CA LEU A 43 -6.67 -0.04 -2.12
C LEU A 43 -5.64 1.04 -2.42
N GLY A 44 -4.77 0.82 -3.41
CA GLY A 44 -3.62 1.70 -3.67
C GLY A 44 -2.60 1.72 -2.53
N ALA A 45 -2.62 0.72 -1.65
CA ALA A 45 -1.64 0.55 -0.59
C ALA A 45 -0.26 0.14 -1.15
N PHE A 46 -0.25 -0.63 -2.24
CA PHE A 46 0.90 -0.75 -3.12
C PHE A 46 0.99 0.50 -4.02
N LYS A 47 1.35 1.62 -3.41
CA LYS A 47 1.86 2.76 -4.17
C LYS A 47 3.33 2.44 -4.47
N GLU A 48 3.78 2.70 -5.70
CA GLU A 48 5.21 2.71 -6.05
C GLU A 48 5.90 3.89 -5.34
N ASP A 49 5.92 3.85 -4.00
CA ASP A 49 6.65 4.77 -3.13
C ASP A 49 8.08 4.26 -2.90
N ALA A 50 8.45 3.17 -3.57
CA ALA A 50 9.85 2.78 -3.69
C ALA A 50 10.59 3.93 -4.36
N LEU A 51 11.70 4.34 -3.74
CA LEU A 51 12.55 5.41 -4.23
C LEU A 51 12.94 5.12 -5.69
N SER A 52 12.70 6.06 -6.60
CA SER A 52 13.20 5.93 -7.98
C SER A 52 14.72 5.78 -7.96
N GLU A 53 15.33 5.08 -8.92
CA GLU A 53 16.80 4.93 -8.98
C GLU A 53 17.53 6.28 -8.88
N VAL A 54 16.99 7.29 -9.56
CA VAL A 54 17.50 8.67 -9.53
C VAL A 54 17.36 9.30 -8.14
N GLU A 55 16.21 9.15 -7.48
CA GLU A 55 15.97 9.68 -6.13
C GLU A 55 16.82 8.97 -5.07
N ALA A 56 17.11 7.67 -5.25
CA ALA A 56 18.01 6.91 -4.41
C ALA A 56 19.46 7.36 -4.54
N LEU A 57 19.89 7.67 -5.76
CA LEU A 57 21.22 8.20 -6.02
C LEU A 57 21.36 9.65 -5.51
N ASP A 58 20.35 10.50 -5.70
CA ASP A 58 20.35 11.91 -5.28
C ASP A 58 20.28 12.04 -3.74
N SER A 59 19.52 11.17 -3.08
CA SER A 59 19.46 11.08 -1.61
C SER A 59 20.71 10.47 -0.97
N SER A 60 21.63 9.94 -1.79
CA SER A 60 22.96 9.53 -1.31
C SER A 60 23.80 10.78 -1.00
N ILE A 61 23.49 11.44 0.10
CA ILE A 61 24.31 12.49 0.69
C ILE A 61 25.61 11.82 1.14
N ASP A 62 26.69 11.99 0.37
CA ASP A 62 28.03 11.88 0.95
C ASP A 62 28.12 13.03 1.95
N GLN A 63 27.91 12.74 3.24
CA GLN A 63 28.18 13.67 4.33
C GLN A 63 29.69 13.92 4.35
N SER A 64 30.16 14.73 3.40
CA SER A 64 31.45 15.38 3.49
C SER A 64 31.31 16.36 4.65
N GLU A 65 31.81 15.92 5.80
CA GLU A 65 32.45 16.74 6.83
C GLU A 65 32.93 18.07 6.22
N SER A 66 32.08 19.09 6.29
CA SER A 66 32.41 20.46 5.89
C SER A 66 31.52 21.42 6.66
N THR A 67 31.58 21.31 7.97
CA THR A 67 31.49 22.47 8.86
C THR A 67 32.85 22.58 9.54
N ASP A 68 33.74 23.37 8.96
CA ASP A 68 34.17 24.65 9.57
C ASP A 68 35.30 24.44 10.62
N GLY A 69 36.53 24.93 10.44
CA GLY A 69 37.02 25.92 9.51
C GLY A 69 38.55 25.89 9.39
N GLY A 70 39.03 26.44 8.29
CA GLY A 70 40.44 26.71 8.09
C GLY A 70 40.90 27.99 8.82
N GLN A 71 42.22 28.03 9.01
CA GLN A 71 43.09 29.10 9.55
C GLN A 71 43.30 29.07 11.07
#